data_AF-E1LTY6-F1
#
_entry.id   AF-E1LTY6-F1
#
_cell.length_a   1.000
_cell.length_b   1.000
_cell.length_c   1.000
_cell.angle_alpha   90.00
_cell.angle_beta   90.00
_cell.angle_gamma   90.00
#
_symmetry.space_group_name_H-M   'P 1'
#
loop_
_entity.id
_entity.type
_entity.pdbx_description
1 polymer ?
#
loop_
_entity_poly.entity_id
_entity_poly.type
_entity_poly.pdbx_seq_one_letter_code
_entity_poly.pdbx_strand_id
1 'polypeptide(L)'
;MKQKQPIVLGTKKFEELIKAKKLHRLAKLAPDLVGDSYFTAASALPYAQLIKESYGLVNINIMYASKLLGLWNIACKCFHKVEGEQRVLSDSLFDNKKIYLDSYYYHKNTSNTITSDVIKDVYDNYNNYMVLTREATPEYIYVVQTEMPKDSDLYFYIREVLGLSFSTMHYAFLVKVLAGALARKYKPYRN
;
A
#
# COMPACT_ATOMS: atom_id res chain seq x y z
N MET A 1 -8.03 -23.50 5.93
CA MET A 1 -8.18 -22.17 6.58
C MET A 1 -9.33 -21.45 5.90
N LYS A 2 -10.36 -20.99 6.61
CA LYS A 2 -11.41 -20.15 6.00
C LYS A 2 -10.77 -18.82 5.60
N GLN A 3 -10.74 -18.49 4.30
CA GLN A 3 -10.32 -17.15 3.86
C GLN A 3 -11.20 -16.12 4.56
N LYS A 4 -10.57 -15.26 5.36
CA LYS A 4 -11.24 -14.12 6.00
C LYS A 4 -11.72 -13.22 4.87
N GLN A 5 -13.02 -12.95 4.78
CA GLN A 5 -13.55 -12.10 3.71
C GLN A 5 -12.87 -10.72 3.77
N PRO A 6 -12.45 -10.16 2.62
CA PRO A 6 -11.85 -8.84 2.58
C PRO A 6 -12.88 -7.80 3.06
N ILE A 7 -12.45 -6.92 3.97
CA ILE A 7 -13.26 -5.79 4.45
C ILE A 7 -13.26 -4.73 3.35
N VAL A 8 -14.44 -4.25 2.95
CA VAL A 8 -14.54 -3.11 2.04
C VAL A 8 -14.14 -1.83 2.78
N LEU A 9 -13.12 -1.13 2.29
CA LEU A 9 -12.65 0.13 2.86
C LEU A 9 -13.50 1.28 2.34
N GLY A 10 -13.67 2.34 3.15
CA GLY A 10 -14.28 3.59 2.67
C GLY A 10 -15.65 3.44 2.00
N THR A 11 -16.50 2.53 2.48
CA THR A 11 -17.77 2.15 1.84
C THR A 11 -18.64 3.34 1.43
N LYS A 12 -18.81 4.33 2.34
CA LYS A 12 -19.57 5.56 2.06
C LYS A 12 -19.03 6.32 0.85
N LYS A 13 -17.71 6.54 0.78
CA LYS A 13 -17.08 7.19 -0.37
C LYS A 13 -17.23 6.35 -1.63
N PHE A 14 -17.16 5.02 -1.56
CA PHE A 14 -17.39 4.19 -2.74
C PHE A 14 -18.81 4.35 -3.29
N GLU A 15 -19.83 4.35 -2.42
CA GLU A 15 -21.21 4.63 -2.79
C GLU A 15 -21.38 6.02 -3.39
N GLU A 16 -20.74 7.04 -2.83
CA GLU A 16 -20.72 8.40 -3.38
C GLU A 16 -20.10 8.44 -4.78
N LEU A 17 -19.02 7.69 -5.01
CA LEU A 17 -18.38 7.59 -6.33
C LEU A 17 -19.34 6.95 -7.37
N ILE A 18 -20.10 5.93 -6.95
CA ILE A 18 -21.14 5.28 -7.77
C ILE A 18 -22.25 6.28 -8.10
N LYS A 19 -22.82 6.93 -7.08
CA LYS A 19 -23.92 7.92 -7.22
C LYS A 19 -23.50 9.12 -8.06
N ALA A 20 -22.25 9.58 -7.93
CA ALA A 20 -21.66 10.64 -8.75
C ALA A 20 -21.32 10.21 -10.19
N LYS A 21 -21.61 8.97 -10.58
CA LYS A 21 -21.33 8.39 -11.90
C LYS A 21 -19.84 8.42 -12.31
N LYS A 22 -18.93 8.31 -11.34
CA LYS A 22 -17.47 8.41 -11.53
C LYS A 22 -16.72 7.07 -11.58
N LEU A 23 -17.41 5.93 -11.66
CA LEU A 23 -16.78 4.59 -11.68
C LEU A 23 -15.84 4.38 -12.86
N HIS A 24 -16.09 5.04 -13.99
CA HIS A 24 -15.19 4.99 -15.13
C HIS A 24 -13.78 5.48 -14.79
N ARG A 25 -13.61 6.38 -13.80
CA ARG A 25 -12.29 6.83 -13.33
C ARG A 25 -11.57 5.72 -12.58
N LEU A 26 -12.29 4.99 -11.73
CA LEU A 26 -11.77 3.82 -11.03
C LEU A 26 -11.38 2.69 -12.00
N ALA A 27 -12.24 2.41 -12.98
CA ALA A 27 -11.97 1.40 -14.01
C ALA A 27 -10.75 1.75 -14.89
N LYS A 28 -10.45 3.04 -15.06
CA LYS A 28 -9.27 3.53 -15.81
C LYS A 28 -7.95 3.38 -15.05
N LEU A 29 -7.95 3.10 -13.75
CA LEU A 29 -6.72 2.82 -12.99
C LEU A 29 -6.05 1.49 -13.37
N ALA A 30 -6.64 0.75 -14.31
CA ALA A 30 -6.13 -0.44 -14.99
C ALA A 30 -6.20 -1.78 -14.22
N PRO A 31 -6.17 -2.92 -14.94
CA PRO A 31 -6.25 -4.29 -14.39
C PRO A 31 -5.03 -4.73 -13.55
N ASP A 32 -3.92 -4.00 -13.59
CA ASP A 32 -2.68 -4.40 -12.89
C ASP A 32 -2.79 -4.21 -11.36
N LEU A 33 -3.75 -3.38 -10.94
CA LEU A 33 -4.19 -3.30 -9.55
C LEU A 33 -5.18 -4.43 -9.20
N VAL A 34 -5.62 -5.28 -10.14
CA VAL A 34 -6.54 -6.39 -9.84
C VAL A 34 -5.73 -7.61 -9.40
N GLY A 35 -5.24 -7.60 -8.16
CA GLY A 35 -4.41 -8.70 -7.64
C GLY A 35 -4.86 -9.29 -6.30
N ASP A 36 -5.37 -8.45 -5.39
CA ASP A 36 -5.26 -8.79 -3.96
C ASP A 36 -6.60 -8.97 -3.23
N SER A 37 -7.75 -8.86 -3.91
CA SER A 37 -9.05 -8.86 -3.22
C SER A 37 -10.14 -9.60 -3.99
N TYR A 38 -10.33 -10.87 -3.63
CA TYR A 38 -11.48 -11.67 -4.06
C TYR A 38 -12.72 -11.31 -3.22
N PHE A 39 -13.49 -10.31 -3.66
CA PHE A 39 -14.77 -9.99 -3.06
C PHE A 39 -15.84 -11.00 -3.48
N THR A 40 -16.57 -11.54 -2.51
CA THR A 40 -17.63 -12.53 -2.75
C THR A 40 -18.84 -11.87 -3.42
N ALA A 41 -19.65 -12.68 -4.11
CA ALA A 41 -20.91 -12.22 -4.69
C ALA A 41 -21.83 -11.53 -3.66
N ALA A 42 -21.86 -12.05 -2.43
CA ALA A 42 -22.63 -11.47 -1.32
C ALA A 42 -22.15 -10.06 -0.96
N SER A 43 -20.83 -9.85 -0.88
CA SER A 43 -20.26 -8.52 -0.59
C SER A 43 -20.44 -7.51 -1.73
N ALA A 44 -20.49 -8.00 -2.98
CA ALA A 44 -20.59 -7.16 -4.17
C ALA A 44 -22.05 -6.81 -4.55
N LEU A 45 -23.03 -7.61 -4.14
CA LEU A 45 -24.44 -7.45 -4.53
C LEU A 45 -25.02 -6.06 -4.21
N PRO A 46 -24.85 -5.47 -3.00
CA PRO A 46 -25.39 -4.14 -2.70
C PRO A 46 -24.85 -3.06 -3.65
N TYR A 47 -23.56 -3.14 -3.98
CA TYR A 47 -22.93 -2.20 -4.92
C TYR A 47 -23.37 -2.45 -6.35
N ALA A 48 -23.59 -3.71 -6.74
CA ALA A 48 -24.11 -4.05 -8.06
C ALA A 48 -25.54 -3.50 -8.27
N GLN A 49 -26.38 -3.54 -7.23
CA GLN A 49 -27.70 -2.91 -7.22
C GLN A 49 -27.59 -1.38 -7.33
N LEU A 50 -26.74 -0.76 -6.49
CA LEU A 50 -26.54 0.69 -6.52
C LEU A 50 -25.99 1.19 -7.88
N ILE A 51 -25.10 0.42 -8.52
CA ILE A 51 -24.60 0.70 -9.86
C ILE A 51 -25.74 0.64 -10.88
N LYS A 52 -26.55 -0.41 -10.83
CA LYS A 52 -27.70 -0.56 -11.71
C LYS A 52 -28.62 0.66 -11.62
N GLU A 53 -28.99 1.05 -10.41
CA GLU A 53 -29.88 2.19 -10.14
C GLU A 53 -29.25 3.51 -10.59
N SER A 54 -28.00 3.79 -10.19
CA SER A 54 -27.34 5.07 -10.49
C SER A 54 -27.06 5.27 -11.98
N TYR A 55 -26.80 4.19 -12.72
CA TYR A 55 -26.47 4.25 -14.15
C TYR A 55 -27.66 3.90 -15.06
N GLY A 56 -28.84 3.58 -14.51
CA GLY A 56 -30.02 3.22 -15.30
C GLY A 56 -29.84 1.93 -16.11
N LEU A 57 -29.06 0.97 -15.59
CA LEU A 57 -28.80 -0.29 -16.28
C LEU A 57 -29.99 -1.25 -16.14
N VAL A 58 -30.19 -2.10 -17.14
CA VAL A 58 -31.26 -3.11 -17.11
C VAL A 58 -30.90 -4.27 -16.16
N ASN A 59 -29.65 -4.73 -16.24
CA ASN A 59 -29.17 -5.93 -15.55
C ASN A 59 -28.18 -5.60 -14.42
N ILE A 60 -28.21 -6.40 -13.36
CA ILE A 60 -27.21 -6.37 -12.28
C ILE A 60 -25.97 -7.12 -12.76
N ASN A 61 -24.78 -6.54 -12.59
CA ASN A 61 -23.51 -7.22 -12.88
C ASN A 61 -22.63 -7.31 -11.61
N ILE A 62 -22.80 -8.42 -10.87
CA ILE A 62 -22.10 -8.67 -9.61
C ILE A 62 -20.59 -8.83 -9.83
N MET A 63 -20.18 -9.46 -10.93
CA MET A 63 -18.77 -9.66 -11.26
C MET A 63 -18.06 -8.32 -11.48
N TYR A 64 -18.71 -7.41 -12.20
CA TYR A 64 -18.19 -6.05 -12.41
C TYR A 64 -18.08 -5.29 -11.08
N ALA A 65 -19.11 -5.34 -10.23
CA ALA A 65 -19.07 -4.70 -8.92
C ALA A 65 -17.96 -5.27 -8.02
N SER A 66 -17.74 -6.59 -8.03
CA SER A 66 -16.66 -7.25 -7.28
C SER A 66 -15.27 -6.75 -7.74
N LYS A 67 -15.05 -6.65 -9.05
CA LYS A 67 -13.78 -6.10 -9.60
C LYS A 67 -13.56 -4.65 -9.20
N LEU A 68 -14.62 -3.82 -9.27
CA LEU A 68 -14.54 -2.42 -8.84
C LEU A 68 -14.26 -2.30 -7.34
N LEU A 69 -14.85 -3.15 -6.50
CA LEU A 69 -14.53 -3.19 -5.07
C LEU A 69 -13.05 -3.51 -4.83
N GLY A 70 -12.50 -4.46 -5.58
CA GLY A 70 -11.07 -4.78 -5.56
C GLY A 70 -10.20 -3.56 -5.83
N LEU A 71 -10.47 -2.89 -6.95
CA LEU A 71 -9.76 -1.66 -7.33
C LEU A 71 -9.95 -0.53 -6.31
N TRP A 72 -11.16 -0.37 -5.77
CA TRP A 72 -11.47 0.64 -4.77
C TRP A 72 -10.66 0.43 -3.49
N ASN A 73 -10.63 -0.80 -2.99
CA ASN A 73 -9.86 -1.14 -1.80
C ASN A 73 -8.36 -0.87 -1.97
N ILE A 74 -7.85 -1.08 -3.17
CA ILE A 74 -6.45 -0.80 -3.49
C ILE A 74 -6.22 0.70 -3.59
N ALA A 75 -7.13 1.44 -4.24
CA ALA A 75 -7.08 2.90 -4.25
C ALA A 75 -7.12 3.49 -2.84
N CYS A 76 -7.90 2.92 -1.92
CA CYS A 76 -7.91 3.30 -0.50
C CYS A 76 -6.59 3.03 0.25
N LYS A 77 -5.73 2.17 -0.28
CA LYS A 77 -4.41 1.84 0.27
C LYS A 77 -3.27 2.46 -0.54
N CYS A 78 -3.56 3.24 -1.57
CA CYS A 78 -2.53 3.92 -2.35
C CYS A 78 -2.38 5.35 -1.84
N PHE A 79 -1.23 5.65 -1.24
CA PHE A 79 -0.94 6.97 -0.65
C PHE A 79 -0.07 7.79 -1.60
N HIS A 80 -0.22 9.10 -1.59
CA HIS A 80 0.59 9.99 -2.41
C HIS A 80 2.03 10.02 -1.87
N LYS A 81 3.03 9.89 -2.74
CA LYS A 81 4.46 9.80 -2.35
C LYS A 81 4.98 11.03 -1.59
N VAL A 82 4.36 12.18 -1.78
CA VAL A 82 4.75 13.45 -1.12
C VAL A 82 3.83 13.80 0.06
N GLU A 83 2.53 13.56 -0.08
CA GLU A 83 1.53 13.99 0.92
C GLU A 83 1.20 12.86 1.91
N GLY A 84 1.71 11.65 1.67
CA GLY A 84 1.49 10.48 2.52
C GLY A 84 0.01 10.12 2.65
N GLU A 85 -0.38 9.70 3.85
CA GLU A 85 -1.76 9.33 4.18
C GLU A 85 -2.77 10.49 4.05
N GLN A 86 -2.29 11.74 4.02
CA GLN A 86 -3.16 12.92 3.87
C GLN A 86 -3.81 12.97 2.49
N ARG A 87 -3.26 12.25 1.50
CA ARG A 87 -3.82 12.16 0.15
C ARG A 87 -3.79 10.74 -0.37
N VAL A 88 -4.96 10.12 -0.30
CA VAL A 88 -5.20 8.76 -0.79
C VAL A 88 -5.69 8.81 -2.24
N LEU A 89 -5.34 7.81 -3.05
CA LEU A 89 -5.74 7.72 -4.46
C LEU A 89 -7.26 7.72 -4.62
N SER A 90 -7.99 7.09 -3.69
CA SER A 90 -9.45 7.07 -3.68
C SER A 90 -10.08 8.46 -3.63
N ASP A 91 -9.46 9.43 -2.95
CA ASP A 91 -9.95 10.82 -2.92
C ASP A 91 -9.75 11.52 -4.26
N SER A 92 -8.66 11.18 -4.95
CA SER A 92 -8.33 11.74 -6.26
C SER A 92 -9.25 11.25 -7.39
N LEU A 93 -10.05 10.21 -7.13
CA LEU A 93 -11.12 9.76 -8.03
C LEU A 93 -12.29 10.75 -8.09
N PHE A 94 -12.46 11.61 -7.09
CA PHE A 94 -13.53 12.61 -7.06
C PHE A 94 -13.13 13.93 -7.71
N ASP A 95 -11.85 14.27 -7.75
CA ASP A 95 -11.37 15.43 -8.51
C ASP A 95 -11.51 15.14 -10.02
N ASN A 96 -11.79 16.15 -10.84
CA ASN A 96 -11.80 16.00 -12.30
C ASN A 96 -10.38 16.04 -12.90
N LYS A 97 -9.35 16.38 -12.11
CA LYS A 97 -7.95 16.40 -12.54
C LYS A 97 -7.44 15.04 -13.03
N LYS A 98 -6.39 15.08 -13.84
CA LYS A 98 -5.64 13.90 -14.26
C LYS A 98 -4.94 13.26 -13.04
N ILE A 99 -5.06 11.94 -12.93
CA ILE A 99 -4.37 11.14 -11.92
C ILE A 99 -3.08 10.64 -12.55
N TYR A 100 -1.95 10.86 -11.86
CA TYR A 100 -0.66 10.29 -12.21
C TYR A 100 -0.38 9.14 -11.24
N LEU A 101 -0.55 7.90 -11.69
CA LEU A 101 -0.41 6.72 -10.83
C LEU A 101 0.99 6.61 -10.21
N ASP A 102 2.03 7.02 -10.93
CA ASP A 102 3.42 7.03 -10.45
C ASP A 102 3.65 7.98 -9.25
N SER A 103 2.70 8.88 -8.97
CA SER A 103 2.70 9.73 -7.78
C SER A 103 2.21 9.02 -6.51
N TYR A 104 1.72 7.79 -6.61
CA TYR A 104 1.20 7.01 -5.49
C TYR A 104 2.03 5.75 -5.27
N TYR A 105 1.97 5.21 -4.05
CA TYR A 105 2.54 3.92 -3.68
C TYR A 105 1.51 3.09 -2.93
N TYR A 106 1.55 1.76 -3.06
CA TYR A 106 0.72 0.87 -2.27
C TYR A 106 1.25 0.78 -0.83
N HIS A 107 0.48 1.29 0.12
CA HIS A 107 0.81 1.30 1.54
C HIS A 107 0.57 -0.10 2.15
N LYS A 108 1.50 -1.01 1.87
CA LYS A 108 1.58 -2.35 2.44
C LYS A 108 3.04 -2.80 2.43
N ASN A 109 3.46 -3.51 3.48
CA ASN A 109 4.72 -4.24 3.41
C ASN A 109 4.58 -5.42 2.42
N THR A 110 5.32 -5.39 1.32
CA THR A 110 5.37 -6.44 0.31
C THR A 110 6.59 -7.34 0.45
N SER A 111 7.48 -7.04 1.39
CA SER A 111 8.74 -7.74 1.61
C SER A 111 8.59 -8.89 2.61
N ASN A 112 9.25 -10.01 2.32
CA ASN A 112 9.36 -11.14 3.24
C ASN A 112 10.66 -11.08 4.08
N THR A 113 11.65 -10.28 3.66
CA THR A 113 12.94 -10.17 4.37
C THR A 113 12.97 -8.93 5.27
N ILE A 114 12.63 -7.74 4.75
CA ILE A 114 12.40 -6.51 5.53
C ILE A 114 11.01 -6.56 6.18
N THR A 115 10.87 -7.51 7.12
CA THR A 115 9.64 -7.74 7.90
C THR A 115 9.29 -6.56 8.81
N SER A 116 8.05 -6.50 9.30
CA SER A 116 7.62 -5.47 10.26
C SER A 116 8.47 -5.42 11.53
N ASP A 117 9.01 -6.55 12.00
CA ASP A 117 9.90 -6.58 13.15
C ASP A 117 11.24 -5.88 12.88
N VAL A 118 11.76 -5.98 11.65
CA VAL A 118 12.99 -5.30 11.23
C VAL A 118 12.75 -3.79 11.20
N ILE A 119 11.63 -3.36 10.63
CA ILE A 119 11.23 -1.95 10.60
C ILE A 119 11.04 -1.43 12.03
N LYS A 120 10.44 -2.23 12.91
CA LYS A 120 10.27 -1.90 14.32
C LYS A 120 11.60 -1.78 15.06
N ASP A 121 12.57 -2.68 14.86
CA ASP A 121 13.91 -2.56 15.47
C ASP A 121 14.59 -1.26 15.02
N VAL A 122 14.44 -0.87 13.75
CA VAL A 122 14.92 0.44 13.28
C VAL A 122 14.24 1.60 14.02
N TYR A 123 12.91 1.57 14.15
CA TYR A 123 12.14 2.59 14.85
C TYR A 123 12.53 2.71 16.33
N ASP A 124 12.58 1.58 17.05
CA ASP A 124 12.90 1.51 18.47
C ASP A 124 14.33 1.97 18.77
N ASN A 125 15.26 1.79 17.81
CA ASN A 125 16.64 2.25 17.91
C ASN A 125 16.88 3.61 17.22
N TYR A 126 15.86 4.42 16.96
CA TYR A 126 16.00 5.72 16.29
C TYR A 126 17.10 6.60 16.91
N ASN A 127 17.10 6.76 18.23
CA ASN A 127 18.09 7.58 18.94
C ASN A 127 19.50 6.98 18.93
N ASN A 128 19.65 5.75 18.45
CA ASN A 128 20.92 5.02 18.39
C ASN A 128 21.11 4.28 17.06
N TYR A 129 20.67 4.89 15.95
CA TYR A 129 20.82 4.32 14.62
C TYR A 129 22.29 4.01 14.28
N MET A 130 23.25 4.69 14.93
CA MET A 130 24.69 4.48 14.73
C MET A 130 25.10 3.05 15.07
N VAL A 131 24.46 2.43 16.08
CA VAL A 131 24.71 1.01 16.39
C VAL A 131 24.26 0.13 15.23
N LEU A 132 23.07 0.35 14.68
CA LEU A 132 22.59 -0.41 13.52
C LEU A 132 23.52 -0.23 12.31
N THR A 133 23.96 1.00 12.01
CA THR A 133 24.88 1.21 10.89
C THR A 133 26.22 0.50 11.04
N ARG A 134 26.69 0.26 12.27
CA ARG A 134 27.92 -0.50 12.54
C ARG A 134 27.73 -2.01 12.39
N GLU A 135 26.50 -2.49 12.58
CA GLU A 135 26.15 -3.90 12.41
C GLU A 135 25.86 -4.28 10.96
N ALA A 136 25.65 -3.31 10.09
CA ALA A 136 25.39 -3.52 8.67
C ALA A 136 26.60 -4.16 7.97
N THR A 137 26.36 -5.26 7.25
CA THR A 137 27.37 -5.92 6.42
C THR A 137 27.10 -5.64 4.93
N PRO A 138 28.11 -5.74 4.04
CA PRO A 138 27.91 -5.57 2.60
C PRO A 138 26.83 -6.50 2.01
N GLU A 139 26.74 -7.73 2.51
CA GLU A 139 25.72 -8.71 2.10
C GLU A 139 24.31 -8.22 2.42
N TYR A 140 24.03 -7.82 3.67
CA TYR A 140 22.70 -7.33 4.05
C TYR A 140 22.38 -5.98 3.41
N ILE A 141 23.37 -5.13 3.15
CA ILE A 141 23.19 -3.89 2.37
C ILE A 141 22.69 -4.24 0.96
N TYR A 142 23.32 -5.21 0.29
CA TYR A 142 22.92 -5.64 -1.05
C TYR A 142 21.50 -6.23 -1.07
N VAL A 143 21.16 -7.05 -0.06
CA VAL A 143 19.79 -7.61 0.10
C VAL A 143 18.77 -6.48 0.21
N VAL A 144 19.00 -5.50 1.08
CA VAL A 144 18.09 -4.36 1.27
C VAL A 144 17.94 -3.53 0.00
N GLN A 145 19.04 -3.25 -0.72
CA GLN A 145 18.98 -2.47 -1.96
C GLN A 145 18.19 -3.20 -3.07
N THR A 146 18.32 -4.52 -3.14
CA THR A 146 17.63 -5.35 -4.13
C THR A 146 16.14 -5.41 -3.87
N GLU A 147 15.74 -5.55 -2.60
CA GLU A 147 14.33 -5.71 -2.23
C GLU A 147 13.59 -4.38 -2.06
N MET A 148 14.31 -3.35 -1.62
CA MET A 148 13.82 -1.98 -1.51
C MET A 148 14.63 -1.05 -2.44
N PRO A 149 14.41 -1.11 -3.77
CA PRO A 149 14.93 -0.08 -4.67
C PRO A 149 14.43 1.30 -4.25
N LYS A 150 15.23 2.33 -4.53
CA LYS A 150 14.81 3.71 -4.29
C LYS A 150 13.53 4.00 -5.08
N ASP A 151 12.61 4.75 -4.46
CA ASP A 151 11.32 5.15 -5.02
C ASP A 151 10.33 3.99 -5.31
N SER A 152 10.62 2.79 -4.81
CA SER A 152 9.67 1.67 -4.78
C SER A 152 8.55 1.86 -3.75
N ASP A 153 7.47 1.08 -3.87
CA ASP A 153 6.37 1.10 -2.90
C ASP A 153 6.84 0.76 -1.50
N LEU A 154 7.73 -0.23 -1.36
CA LEU A 154 8.32 -0.62 -0.09
C LEU A 154 9.15 0.51 0.52
N TYR A 155 9.88 1.27 -0.29
CA TYR A 155 10.65 2.42 0.18
C TYR A 155 9.75 3.50 0.77
N PHE A 156 8.67 3.85 0.09
CA PHE A 156 7.71 4.85 0.60
C PHE A 156 6.92 4.32 1.82
N TYR A 157 6.54 3.05 1.81
CA TYR A 157 5.92 2.38 2.96
C TYR A 157 6.80 2.47 4.20
N ILE A 158 8.09 2.07 4.10
CA ILE A 158 9.01 2.10 5.25
C ILE A 158 9.22 3.53 5.74
N ARG A 159 9.38 4.51 4.84
CA ARG A 159 9.54 5.92 5.24
C ARG A 159 8.33 6.46 5.99
N GLU A 160 7.15 6.06 5.57
CA GLU A 160 5.91 6.46 6.25
C GLU A 160 5.82 5.80 7.64
N VAL A 161 6.04 4.48 7.74
CA VAL A 161 5.98 3.74 9.01
C VAL A 161 7.00 4.24 10.03
N LEU A 162 8.21 4.58 9.58
CA LEU A 162 9.24 5.14 10.45
C LEU A 162 8.97 6.60 10.83
N GLY A 163 8.07 7.29 10.12
CA GLY A 163 7.64 8.65 10.41
C GLY A 163 8.63 9.74 10.01
N LEU A 164 8.31 10.98 10.41
CA LEU A 164 9.02 12.20 10.02
C LEU A 164 10.52 12.18 10.34
N SER A 165 10.89 11.55 11.46
CA SER A 165 12.26 11.41 11.93
C SER A 165 13.18 10.65 10.97
N PHE A 166 12.61 9.74 10.17
CA PHE A 166 13.33 8.96 9.16
C PHE A 166 12.97 9.35 7.74
N SER A 167 11.86 10.05 7.54
CA SER A 167 11.43 10.47 6.21
C SER A 167 12.48 11.37 5.55
N THR A 168 13.24 12.16 6.30
CA THR A 168 14.30 13.02 5.74
C THR A 168 15.64 12.31 5.52
N MET A 169 15.79 11.06 5.97
CA MET A 169 17.05 10.33 5.82
C MET A 169 17.32 10.00 4.34
N HIS A 170 18.58 10.18 3.93
CA HIS A 170 19.04 9.75 2.62
C HIS A 170 18.85 8.23 2.45
N TYR A 171 18.47 7.81 1.24
CA TYR A 171 18.25 6.39 0.90
C TYR A 171 19.41 5.48 1.34
N ALA A 172 20.66 5.87 1.05
CA ALA A 172 21.84 5.10 1.44
C ALA A 172 21.97 4.90 2.96
N PHE A 173 21.48 5.86 3.74
CA PHE A 173 21.48 5.78 5.19
C PHE A 173 20.40 4.83 5.69
N LEU A 174 19.17 4.96 5.19
CA LEU A 174 18.07 4.05 5.49
C LEU A 174 18.43 2.60 5.17
N VAL A 175 19.07 2.36 4.02
CA VAL A 175 19.58 1.05 3.62
C VAL A 175 20.53 0.48 4.69
N LYS A 176 21.50 1.27 5.15
CA LYS A 176 22.47 0.82 6.17
C LYS A 176 21.79 0.49 7.50
N VAL A 177 20.84 1.31 7.94
CA VAL A 177 20.13 1.08 9.21
C VAL A 177 19.28 -0.20 9.14
N LEU A 178 18.54 -0.40 8.04
CA LEU A 178 17.79 -1.64 7.80
C LEU A 178 18.69 -2.87 7.68
N ALA A 179 19.83 -2.74 6.99
CA ALA A 179 20.80 -3.83 6.87
C ALA A 179 21.40 -4.21 8.22
N GLY A 180 21.64 -3.22 9.10
CA GLY A 180 22.04 -3.44 10.49
C GLY A 180 21.01 -4.22 11.30
N ALA A 181 19.74 -3.82 11.20
CA ALA A 181 18.64 -4.51 11.88
C ALA A 181 18.45 -5.94 11.36
N LEU A 182 18.59 -6.17 10.05
CA LEU A 182 18.62 -7.52 9.46
C LEU A 182 19.79 -8.34 9.99
N ALA A 183 21.00 -7.77 9.98
CA ALA A 183 22.19 -8.45 10.48
C ALA A 183 22.03 -8.84 11.95
N ARG A 184 21.43 -7.98 12.77
CA ARG A 184 21.13 -8.28 14.17
C ARG A 184 20.12 -9.42 14.31
N LYS A 185 19.03 -9.38 13.54
CA LYS A 185 17.97 -10.41 13.55
C LYS A 185 18.46 -11.79 13.13
N TYR A 186 19.35 -11.84 12.14
CA TYR A 186 19.85 -13.08 11.54
C TYR A 186 21.28 -13.44 11.93
N LYS A 187 21.89 -12.72 12.89
CA LYS A 187 23.14 -13.16 13.50
C LYS A 187 22.88 -14.52 14.15
N PRO A 188 23.66 -15.57 13.82
CA PRO A 188 23.68 -16.75 14.68
C PRO A 188 24.11 -16.27 16.07
N TYR A 189 23.38 -16.70 17.11
CA TYR A 189 23.75 -16.45 18.50
C TYR A 189 25.26 -16.74 18.64
N ARG A 190 26.07 -15.69 18.83
CA ARG A 190 27.43 -15.87 19.29
C ARG A 190 27.29 -16.23 20.77
N ASN A 191 27.46 -17.52 21.06
CA ASN A 191 27.73 -18.03 22.40
C ASN A 191 28.87 -17.25 23.04
#